data_AF-A0A7W8HM95-F1
#
_entry.id   AF-A0A7W8HM95-F1
#
_cell.length_a   1.000
_cell.length_b   1.000
_cell.length_c   1.000
_cell.angle_alpha   90.00
_cell.angle_beta   90.00
_cell.angle_gamma   90.00
#
_symmetry.space_group_name_H-M   'P 1'
#
loop_
_entity.id
_entity.type
_entity.pdbx_description
1 polymer ?
#
loop_
_entity_poly.entity_id
_entity_poly.type
_entity_poly.pdbx_seq_one_letter_code
_entity_poly.pdbx_strand_id
1 'polypeptide(L)'
;MPEYKLKVDRLNDKEVWNFFRRAAELLDIPSVTIAIAGSAGGTAITLADAEEVGKLSFDHDSYMLFSASLSGSQFSISLSRGASDDTPFGFDNLRINNAQRDYNSGVDPYAEETLLQLGRLVSQTFVPTLASASGLYRDPATFKAIMQSHQRMLERMQKTITAVGEEAASARAKLEDEYWQKSSALLKENEKRRKELDTEVERIKARLAEDERHLEERKKALDDRDNTHARRALHSTLKQRLAEHAAKFELTDDTKGRRRPIHIAVWIAATSLVALIVFNSWALQDAFGGATSATASVIMLLKPVGLTVALLGLVSWYLRWMNRWFERHADAEFQLKQFELDIDRASWVVETALEWRFSQNSAIPQHLLDNISRNLFSKGEKDEAADMHPADYLASALIGKASSVRLSVPGGEVELGPKALSGAGKS
;
A
#
# COMPACT_ATOMS: atom_id res chain seq x y z
N MET A 1 11.20 78.96 32.47
CA MET A 1 11.90 79.48 33.65
C MET A 1 13.39 79.34 33.38
N PRO A 2 14.17 80.42 33.41
CA PRO A 2 15.61 80.34 33.17
C PRO A 2 16.30 79.66 34.37
N GLU A 3 16.57 78.36 34.23
CA GLU A 3 17.46 77.61 35.12
C GLU A 3 18.84 77.55 34.48
N TYR A 4 19.85 78.12 35.14
CA TYR A 4 21.24 78.05 34.72
C TYR A 4 21.98 77.01 35.56
N LYS A 5 22.51 75.98 34.90
CA LYS A 5 23.37 74.95 35.51
C LYS A 5 24.80 75.16 35.04
N LEU A 6 25.69 75.45 35.97
CA LEU A 6 27.11 75.64 35.73
C LEU A 6 27.89 74.55 36.45
N LYS A 7 28.79 73.88 35.74
CA LYS A 7 29.80 73.01 36.35
C LYS A 7 30.97 73.90 36.75
N VAL A 8 31.24 73.99 38.05
CA VAL A 8 32.27 74.86 38.62
C VAL A 8 33.34 74.02 39.32
N ASP A 9 34.56 74.54 39.42
CA ASP A 9 35.63 73.82 40.13
C ASP A 9 35.28 73.68 41.61
N ARG A 10 35.68 72.56 42.21
CA ARG A 10 35.45 72.31 43.63
C ARG A 10 36.36 73.20 44.47
N LEU A 11 35.75 74.12 45.23
CA LEU A 11 36.43 75.04 46.13
C LEU A 11 36.42 74.54 47.58
N ASN A 12 37.26 75.10 48.44
CA ASN A 12 37.24 74.80 49.87
C ASN A 12 35.95 75.33 50.53
N ASP A 13 35.59 74.80 51.70
CA ASP A 13 34.35 75.18 52.39
C ASP A 13 34.32 76.69 52.74
N LYS A 14 35.48 77.28 53.02
CA LYS A 14 35.64 78.70 53.34
C LYS A 14 35.25 79.61 52.18
N GLU A 15 35.73 79.32 50.98
CA GLU A 15 35.44 80.08 49.76
C GLU A 15 33.98 79.94 49.35
N VAL A 16 33.44 78.71 49.45
CA VAL A 16 32.02 78.46 49.22
C VAL A 16 31.16 79.26 50.20
N TRP A 17 31.48 79.21 51.50
CA TRP A 17 30.75 79.97 52.51
C TRP A 17 30.81 81.48 52.26
N ASN A 18 32.00 82.01 51.98
CA ASN A 18 32.18 83.44 51.67
C ASN A 18 31.38 83.87 50.44
N PHE A 19 31.29 83.02 49.42
CA PHE A 19 30.46 83.27 48.25
C PHE A 19 28.97 83.36 48.64
N PHE A 20 28.44 82.37 49.36
CA PHE A 20 27.03 82.35 49.74
C PHE A 20 26.66 83.50 50.68
N ARG A 21 27.55 83.87 51.61
CA ARG A 21 27.37 85.05 52.48
C ARG A 21 27.27 86.34 51.66
N ARG A 22 28.23 86.59 50.76
CA ARG A 22 28.22 87.79 49.90
C ARG A 22 27.02 87.81 48.97
N ALA A 23 26.64 86.65 48.42
CA ALA A 23 25.46 86.54 47.59
C ALA A 23 24.16 86.84 48.37
N ALA A 24 24.06 86.40 49.63
CA ALA A 24 22.94 86.71 50.49
C ALA A 24 22.89 88.20 50.91
N GLU A 25 24.04 88.82 51.21
CA GLU A 25 24.16 90.27 51.45
C GLU A 25 23.72 91.10 50.23
N LEU A 26 24.13 90.68 49.02
CA LEU A 26 23.75 91.37 47.76
C LEU A 26 22.25 91.25 47.43
N LEU A 27 21.61 90.15 47.81
CA LEU A 27 20.22 89.85 47.50
C LEU A 27 19.25 90.18 48.66
N ASP A 28 19.75 90.76 49.75
CA ASP A 28 19.01 91.04 50.98
C ASP A 28 18.24 89.83 51.52
N ILE A 29 18.87 88.64 51.46
CA ILE A 29 18.26 87.38 51.93
C ILE A 29 18.75 87.11 53.36
N PRO A 30 17.86 86.91 54.33
CA PRO A 30 18.23 86.90 55.75
C PRO A 30 18.95 85.62 56.22
N SER A 31 18.95 84.55 55.42
CA SER A 31 19.56 83.28 55.83
C SER A 31 20.08 82.44 54.66
N VAL A 32 21.13 81.65 54.93
CA VAL A 32 21.73 80.67 54.02
C VAL A 32 21.61 79.29 54.64
N THR A 33 21.18 78.30 53.86
CA THR A 33 21.09 76.90 54.31
C THR A 33 22.31 76.12 53.85
N ILE A 34 23.00 75.46 54.77
CA ILE A 34 24.16 74.61 54.47
C ILE A 34 23.91 73.20 55.02
N ALA A 35 24.25 72.19 54.24
CA ALA A 35 24.33 70.81 54.69
C ALA A 35 25.79 70.34 54.67
N ILE A 36 26.23 69.75 55.79
CA ILE A 36 27.57 69.20 55.95
C ILE A 36 27.47 67.68 55.79
N ALA A 37 28.48 67.06 55.16
CA ALA A 37 28.54 65.62 54.99
C ALA A 37 28.42 64.90 56.35
N GLY A 38 27.40 64.06 56.49
CA GLY A 38 27.10 63.35 57.73
C GLY A 38 26.08 64.04 58.66
N SER A 39 25.60 65.26 58.34
CA SER A 39 24.47 65.87 59.06
C SER A 39 23.13 65.30 58.55
N ALA A 40 22.17 65.11 59.45
CA ALA A 40 20.84 64.58 59.11
C ALA A 40 19.96 65.56 58.31
N GLY A 41 20.37 66.82 58.20
CA GLY A 41 19.66 67.87 57.46
C GLY A 41 20.51 69.13 57.28
N GLY A 42 20.00 70.07 56.50
CA GLY A 42 20.62 71.39 56.31
C GLY A 42 20.34 72.31 57.49
N THR A 43 21.34 73.05 57.95
CA THR A 43 21.25 74.08 58.97
C THR A 43 21.09 75.43 58.30
N ALA A 44 20.04 76.18 58.64
CA ALA A 44 19.85 77.56 58.20
C ALA A 44 20.60 78.50 59.13
N ILE A 45 21.53 79.29 58.58
CA ILE A 45 22.34 80.26 59.31
C ILE A 45 21.83 81.64 58.93
N THR A 46 21.47 82.46 59.92
CA THR A 46 21.03 83.84 59.68
C THR A 46 22.24 84.75 59.44
N LEU A 47 22.07 85.82 58.65
CA LEU A 47 23.16 86.77 58.38
C LEU A 47 23.69 87.46 59.65
N ALA A 48 22.85 87.62 60.68
CA ALA A 48 23.23 88.18 61.97
C ALA A 48 24.22 87.27 62.74
N ASP A 49 24.06 85.96 62.61
CA ASP A 49 24.91 84.95 63.27
C ASP A 49 26.10 84.51 62.39
N ALA A 50 26.19 85.03 61.15
CA ALA A 50 27.11 84.55 60.12
C ALA A 50 28.59 84.78 60.46
N GLU A 51 28.91 85.79 61.26
CA GLU A 51 30.30 86.08 61.64
C GLU A 51 30.83 85.10 62.71
N GLU A 52 29.97 84.67 63.64
CA GLU A 52 30.34 83.75 64.71
C GLU A 52 30.38 82.30 64.20
N VAL A 53 29.39 81.90 63.39
CA VAL A 53 29.35 80.56 62.76
C VAL A 53 30.45 80.38 61.71
N GLY A 54 30.77 81.45 60.96
CA GLY A 54 31.84 81.46 59.96
C GLY A 54 33.23 81.18 60.56
N LYS A 55 33.52 81.73 61.76
CA LYS A 55 34.79 81.51 62.47
C LYS A 55 34.89 80.10 63.09
N LEU A 56 33.79 79.54 63.58
CA LEU A 56 33.81 78.22 64.23
C LEU A 56 33.79 77.03 63.26
N SER A 57 33.11 77.16 62.11
CA SER A 57 32.78 75.99 61.26
C SER A 57 33.52 75.95 59.92
N PHE A 58 34.02 77.07 59.41
CA PHE A 58 34.55 77.18 58.04
C PHE A 58 35.92 77.85 57.95
N ASP A 59 36.64 78.00 59.06
CA ASP A 59 37.97 78.63 59.06
C ASP A 59 39.12 77.66 58.71
N HIS A 60 38.80 76.38 58.50
CA HIS A 60 39.72 75.35 58.04
C HIS A 60 39.53 75.03 56.55
N ASP A 61 40.59 74.60 55.86
CA ASP A 61 40.55 74.09 54.47
C ASP A 61 39.86 72.72 54.39
N SER A 62 38.61 72.64 54.85
CA SER A 62 37.78 71.44 54.77
C SER A 62 36.98 71.41 53.46
N TYR A 63 36.53 70.20 53.10
CA TYR A 63 35.64 69.94 51.94
C TYR A 63 34.38 69.18 52.38
N MET A 64 33.95 69.43 53.62
CA MET A 64 32.84 68.73 54.28
C MET A 64 31.48 69.31 53.89
N LEU A 65 31.42 70.50 53.31
CA LEU A 65 30.17 71.06 52.80
C LEU A 65 29.63 70.17 51.67
N PHE A 66 28.45 69.59 51.86
CA PHE A 66 27.79 68.71 50.88
C PHE A 66 26.89 69.51 49.94
N SER A 67 26.13 70.45 50.48
CA SER A 67 25.35 71.39 49.68
C SER A 67 25.15 72.72 50.40
N ALA A 68 25.09 73.81 49.65
CA ALA A 68 24.70 75.12 50.15
C ALA A 68 23.62 75.70 49.27
N SER A 69 22.64 76.38 49.86
CA SER A 69 21.56 77.01 49.11
C SER A 69 21.10 78.29 49.78
N LEU A 70 20.80 79.29 48.95
CA LEU A 70 20.10 80.50 49.32
C LEU A 70 18.83 80.60 48.48
N SER A 71 17.72 81.00 49.10
CA SER A 71 16.43 81.15 48.42
C SER A 71 15.74 82.41 48.93
N GLY A 72 15.42 83.32 48.02
CA GLY A 72 14.66 84.55 48.24
C GLY A 72 13.38 84.57 47.40
N SER A 73 12.73 85.72 47.31
CA SER A 73 11.48 85.90 46.54
C SER A 73 11.68 85.52 45.07
N GLN A 74 11.27 84.31 44.69
CA GLN A 74 11.36 83.72 43.35
C GLN A 74 12.78 83.52 42.79
N PHE A 75 13.83 83.65 43.60
CA PHE A 75 15.21 83.45 43.19
C PHE A 75 15.92 82.46 44.12
N SER A 76 16.65 81.49 43.56
CA SER A 76 17.47 80.57 44.37
C SER A 76 18.82 80.26 43.72
N ILE A 77 19.85 80.16 44.56
CA ILE A 77 21.15 79.64 44.19
C ILE A 77 21.41 78.40 45.04
N SER A 78 21.81 77.31 44.42
CA SER A 78 22.20 76.10 45.11
C SER A 78 23.50 75.55 44.54
N LEU A 79 24.38 75.12 45.42
CA LEU A 79 25.61 74.39 45.10
C LEU A 79 25.46 72.98 45.69
N SER A 80 25.66 71.95 44.86
CA SER A 80 25.70 70.57 45.34
C SER A 80 27.01 69.89 44.94
N ARG A 81 27.63 69.23 45.93
CA ARG A 81 28.83 68.43 45.75
C ARG A 81 28.45 66.97 45.54
N GLY A 82 28.81 66.39 44.40
CA GLY A 82 28.74 64.93 44.17
C GLY A 82 27.35 64.29 44.17
N ALA A 83 26.26 65.03 43.96
CA ALA A 83 24.90 64.51 44.08
C ALA A 83 24.25 64.03 42.75
N SER A 84 25.01 63.87 41.66
CA SER A 84 24.50 63.32 40.39
C SER A 84 25.58 62.58 39.62
N ASP A 85 25.23 61.43 39.00
CA ASP A 85 26.12 60.54 38.23
C ASP A 85 26.89 61.19 37.06
N ASP A 86 26.57 62.44 36.73
CA ASP A 86 27.06 63.16 35.54
C ASP A 86 28.11 64.26 35.85
N THR A 87 28.61 64.31 37.08
CA THR A 87 29.72 65.22 37.47
C THR A 87 31.01 64.46 37.77
N PRO A 88 32.07 64.64 36.95
CA PRO A 88 33.39 64.06 37.22
C PRO A 88 33.95 64.50 38.57
N PHE A 89 34.79 63.65 39.17
CA PHE A 89 35.50 63.95 40.41
C PHE A 89 36.30 65.26 40.28
N GLY A 90 35.98 66.27 41.09
CA GLY A 90 36.66 67.57 41.10
C GLY A 90 35.79 68.78 40.71
N PHE A 91 34.53 68.57 40.30
CA PHE A 91 33.59 69.65 39.95
C PHE A 91 32.36 69.65 40.86
N ASP A 92 31.88 70.85 41.22
CA ASP A 92 30.62 71.08 41.92
C ASP A 92 29.56 71.61 40.94
N ASN A 93 28.28 71.35 41.24
CA ASN A 93 27.17 71.85 40.43
C ASN A 93 26.59 73.11 41.05
N LEU A 94 26.76 74.25 40.39
CA LEU A 94 26.11 75.51 40.75
C LEU A 94 24.84 75.67 39.92
N ARG A 95 23.70 75.80 40.59
CA ARG A 95 22.40 76.04 39.96
C ARG A 95 21.86 77.39 40.41
N ILE A 96 21.53 78.24 39.44
CA ILE A 96 20.89 79.52 39.66
C ILE A 96 19.52 79.44 38.99
N ASN A 97 18.47 79.61 39.77
CA ASN A 97 17.10 79.54 39.30
C ASN A 97 16.39 80.86 39.60
N ASN A 98 15.86 81.49 38.54
CA ASN A 98 14.94 82.60 38.67
C ASN A 98 13.55 82.12 38.21
N ALA A 99 12.67 81.86 39.18
CA ALA A 99 11.35 81.29 39.01
C ALA A 99 10.27 82.36 38.86
N GLN A 100 10.47 83.32 37.96
CA GLN A 100 9.40 84.24 37.58
C GLN A 100 8.38 83.48 36.72
N ARG A 101 7.12 83.43 37.18
CA ARG A 101 6.02 82.72 36.50
C ARG A 101 5.39 83.50 35.35
N ASP A 102 5.55 84.82 35.30
CA ASP A 102 5.02 85.69 34.23
C ASP A 102 6.09 86.64 33.72
N TYR A 103 6.51 86.47 32.46
CA TYR A 103 7.45 87.38 31.77
C TYR A 103 6.83 88.76 31.47
N ASN A 104 5.50 88.90 31.58
CA ASN A 104 4.76 90.09 31.17
C ASN A 104 4.48 91.11 32.29
N SER A 105 4.84 90.83 33.55
CA SER A 105 4.59 91.76 34.67
C SER A 105 5.70 92.79 34.90
N GLY A 106 6.83 92.73 34.18
CA GLY A 106 7.84 93.80 34.11
C GLY A 106 8.49 94.26 35.42
N VAL A 107 8.26 93.56 36.53
CA VAL A 107 8.84 93.86 37.83
C VAL A 107 9.74 92.68 38.21
N ASP A 108 11.03 92.78 37.86
CA ASP A 108 12.04 91.89 38.41
C ASP A 108 12.13 92.14 39.93
N PRO A 109 12.16 91.09 40.78
CA PRO A 109 12.26 91.26 42.24
C PRO A 109 13.61 91.88 42.66
N TYR A 110 14.59 91.90 41.76
CA TYR A 110 15.92 92.48 41.97
C TYR A 110 16.29 93.38 40.77
N ALA A 111 16.94 94.52 41.02
CA ALA A 111 17.41 95.38 39.96
C ALA A 111 18.44 94.66 39.06
N GLU A 112 18.45 94.95 37.76
CA GLU A 112 19.38 94.38 36.78
C GLU A 112 20.85 94.52 37.23
N GLU A 113 21.17 95.63 37.90
CA GLU A 113 22.49 95.90 38.48
C GLU A 113 22.91 94.85 39.53
N THR A 114 21.98 94.41 40.39
CA THR A 114 22.23 93.39 41.42
C THR A 114 22.52 92.02 40.79
N LEU A 115 21.81 91.67 39.72
CA LEU A 115 22.03 90.41 38.99
C LEU A 115 23.38 90.40 38.25
N LEU A 116 23.80 91.54 37.69
CA LEU A 116 25.13 91.70 37.09
C LEU A 116 26.25 91.60 38.13
N GLN A 117 26.06 92.16 39.32
CA GLN A 117 27.01 92.04 40.44
C GLN A 117 27.14 90.58 40.91
N LEU A 118 26.03 89.85 40.98
CA LEU A 118 26.04 88.42 41.29
C LEU A 118 26.79 87.61 40.22
N GLY A 119 26.58 87.90 38.92
CA GLY A 119 27.31 87.27 37.84
C GLY A 119 28.83 87.52 37.90
N ARG A 120 29.25 88.73 38.29
CA ARG A 120 30.66 89.04 38.57
C ARG A 120 31.19 88.26 39.77
N LEU A 121 30.40 88.13 40.83
CA LEU A 121 30.79 87.34 42.01
C LEU A 121 30.97 85.86 41.66
N VAL A 122 30.05 85.27 40.88
CA VAL A 122 30.17 83.88 40.41
C VAL A 122 31.43 83.68 39.58
N SER A 123 31.70 84.59 38.63
CA SER A 123 32.89 84.49 37.79
C SER A 123 34.20 84.69 38.56
N GLN A 124 34.25 85.59 39.55
CA GLN A 124 35.44 85.80 40.39
C GLN A 124 35.74 84.61 41.30
N THR A 125 34.71 83.97 41.85
CA THR A 125 34.89 82.87 42.80
C THR A 125 35.16 81.54 42.09
N PHE A 126 34.43 81.23 41.01
CA PHE A 126 34.38 79.87 40.45
C PHE A 126 35.08 79.69 39.10
N VAL A 127 35.54 80.77 38.44
CA VAL A 127 36.35 80.62 37.20
C VAL A 127 37.81 80.47 37.59
N PRO A 128 38.48 79.36 37.26
CA PRO A 128 39.86 79.14 37.62
C PRO A 128 40.77 80.18 36.97
N THR A 129 41.57 80.87 37.79
CA THR A 129 42.85 81.38 37.30
C THR A 129 43.72 80.16 37.00
N LEU A 130 44.44 80.17 35.87
CA LEU A 130 45.25 79.07 35.29
C LEU A 130 46.26 78.37 36.24
N ALA A 131 46.34 78.75 37.51
CA ALA A 131 47.22 78.22 38.53
C ALA A 131 46.76 76.85 39.08
N SER A 132 45.46 76.56 39.17
CA SER A 132 44.95 75.38 39.91
C SER A 132 45.09 74.03 39.17
N ALA A 133 45.21 74.04 37.83
CA ALA A 133 45.54 72.83 37.05
C ALA A 133 47.05 72.50 37.04
N SER A 134 47.91 73.41 37.51
CA SER A 134 49.37 73.23 37.52
C SER A 134 49.90 72.45 38.74
N GLY A 135 49.08 72.24 39.78
CA GLY A 135 49.46 71.50 40.98
C GLY A 135 49.61 69.99 40.75
N LEU A 136 48.73 69.39 39.92
CA LEU A 136 48.75 67.95 39.61
C LEU A 136 49.93 67.51 38.72
N TYR A 137 50.56 68.45 38.02
CA TYR A 137 51.73 68.19 37.15
C TYR A 137 53.06 68.70 37.73
N ARG A 138 53.05 69.32 38.93
CA ARG A 138 54.25 69.89 39.56
C ARG A 138 54.95 68.96 40.54
N ASP A 139 54.30 67.91 41.03
CA ASP A 139 54.93 66.93 41.91
C ASP A 139 55.43 65.71 41.11
N PRO A 140 56.76 65.55 40.93
CA PRO A 140 57.33 64.43 40.20
C PRO A 140 57.01 63.06 40.85
N ALA A 141 56.72 63.04 42.16
CA ALA A 141 56.45 61.82 42.89
C ALA A 141 55.07 61.23 42.57
N THR A 142 54.03 62.07 42.53
CA THR A 142 52.67 61.65 42.15
C THR A 142 52.56 61.25 40.68
N PHE A 143 53.20 61.98 39.76
CA PHE A 143 53.27 61.57 38.35
C PHE A 143 53.96 60.21 38.17
N LYS A 144 55.09 60.01 38.88
CA LYS A 144 55.80 58.72 38.89
C LYS A 144 54.95 57.60 39.48
N ALA A 145 54.20 57.86 40.55
CA ALA A 145 53.30 56.87 41.15
C ALA A 145 52.15 56.47 40.20
N ILE A 146 51.58 57.43 39.47
CA ILE A 146 50.54 57.18 38.46
C ILE A 146 51.11 56.35 37.30
N MET A 147 52.27 56.72 36.77
CA MET A 147 52.93 55.95 35.70
C MET A 147 53.30 54.53 36.15
N GLN A 148 53.81 54.35 37.37
CA GLN A 148 54.10 53.03 37.94
C GLN A 148 52.84 52.20 38.15
N SER A 149 51.74 52.81 38.59
CA SER A 149 50.43 52.15 38.70
C SER A 149 49.93 51.69 37.33
N HIS A 150 50.02 52.56 36.32
CA HIS A 150 49.59 52.26 34.96
C HIS A 150 50.44 51.14 34.34
N GLN A 151 51.76 51.16 34.55
CA GLN A 151 52.65 50.11 34.06
C GLN A 151 52.38 48.75 34.72
N ARG A 152 52.12 48.72 36.04
CA ARG A 152 51.68 47.50 36.75
C ARG A 152 50.32 47.00 36.25
N MET A 153 49.41 47.91 35.92
CA MET A 153 48.12 47.56 35.33
C MET A 153 48.28 46.92 33.95
N LEU A 154 49.16 47.47 33.10
CA LEU A 154 49.48 46.92 31.78
C LEU A 154 50.11 45.52 31.89
N GLU A 155 51.10 45.35 32.79
CA GLU A 155 51.70 44.03 33.05
C GLU A 155 50.67 43.01 33.55
N ARG A 156 49.76 43.45 34.43
CA ARG A 156 48.67 42.60 34.92
C ARG A 156 47.69 42.24 33.82
N MET A 157 47.32 43.18 32.95
CA MET A 157 46.48 42.91 31.78
C MET A 157 47.16 41.94 30.82
N GLN A 158 48.44 42.11 30.52
CA GLN A 158 49.19 41.19 29.65
C GLN A 158 49.23 39.77 30.23
N LYS A 159 49.47 39.63 31.53
CA LYS A 159 49.40 38.33 32.23
C LYS A 159 47.99 37.73 32.20
N THR A 160 46.95 38.52 32.39
CA THR A 160 45.57 38.04 32.31
C THR A 160 45.22 37.63 30.88
N ILE A 161 45.60 38.39 29.86
CA ILE A 161 45.34 38.07 28.45
C ILE A 161 46.03 36.76 28.05
N THR A 162 47.29 36.58 28.45
CA THR A 162 48.03 35.34 28.19
C THR A 162 47.42 34.15 28.91
N ALA A 163 47.07 34.28 30.19
CA ALA A 163 46.40 33.22 30.96
C ALA A 163 45.02 32.85 30.37
N VAL A 164 44.21 33.84 30.00
CA VAL A 164 42.90 33.61 29.35
C VAL A 164 43.09 32.98 27.96
N GLY A 165 44.14 33.38 27.22
CA GLY A 165 44.49 32.80 25.94
C GLY A 165 44.87 31.33 26.06
N GLU A 166 45.71 30.98 27.03
CA GLU A 166 46.10 29.59 27.34
C GLU A 166 44.90 28.76 27.81
N GLU A 167 44.08 29.30 28.70
CA GLU A 167 42.87 28.62 29.18
C GLU A 167 41.88 28.37 28.04
N ALA A 168 41.62 29.37 27.19
CA ALA A 168 40.77 29.24 26.01
C ALA A 168 41.31 28.23 24.99
N ALA A 169 42.62 28.21 24.76
CA ALA A 169 43.26 27.21 23.89
C ALA A 169 43.12 25.79 24.46
N SER A 170 43.34 25.62 25.77
CA SER A 170 43.19 24.33 26.45
C SER A 170 41.74 23.83 26.46
N ALA A 171 40.78 24.74 26.64
CA ALA A 171 39.35 24.44 26.60
C ALA A 171 38.92 24.02 25.19
N ARG A 172 39.42 24.71 24.15
CA ARG A 172 39.18 24.31 22.76
C ARG A 172 39.75 22.93 22.45
N ALA A 173 40.99 22.65 22.85
CA ALA A 173 41.62 21.35 22.61
C ALA A 173 40.82 20.21 23.27
N LYS A 174 40.34 20.41 24.51
CA LYS A 174 39.48 19.42 25.19
C LYS A 174 38.14 19.22 24.49
N LEU A 175 37.48 20.31 24.08
CA LEU A 175 36.20 20.24 23.36
C LEU A 175 36.35 19.55 22.01
N GLU A 176 37.43 19.81 21.27
CA GLU A 176 37.72 19.12 20.01
C GLU A 176 37.95 17.63 20.21
N ASP A 177 38.69 17.23 21.25
CA ASP A 177 38.90 15.81 21.56
C ASP A 177 37.58 15.11 21.97
N GLU A 178 36.79 15.73 22.84
CA GLU A 178 35.46 15.21 23.21
C GLU A 178 34.53 15.11 22.00
N TYR A 179 34.57 16.10 21.10
CA TYR A 179 33.79 16.08 19.87
C TYR A 179 34.23 14.94 18.95
N TRP A 180 35.54 14.75 18.77
CA TRP A 180 36.07 13.65 17.97
C TRP A 180 35.71 12.28 18.55
N GLN A 181 35.79 12.12 19.87
CA GLN A 181 35.40 10.88 20.54
C GLN A 181 33.90 10.59 20.36
N LYS A 182 33.03 11.59 20.61
CA LYS A 182 31.58 11.43 20.42
C LYS A 182 31.22 11.16 18.96
N SER A 183 31.82 11.89 18.03
CA SER A 183 31.59 11.69 16.59
C SER A 183 32.02 10.30 16.15
N SER A 184 33.20 9.84 16.56
CA SER A 184 33.70 8.49 16.26
C SER A 184 32.83 7.40 16.87
N ALA A 185 32.39 7.57 18.13
CA ALA A 185 31.49 6.63 18.79
C ALA A 185 30.12 6.55 18.09
N LEU A 186 29.53 7.69 17.73
CA LEU A 186 28.26 7.77 17.01
C LEU A 186 28.35 7.12 15.62
N LEU A 187 29.45 7.36 14.88
CA LEU A 187 29.67 6.73 13.58
C LEU A 187 29.74 5.20 13.70
N LYS A 188 30.49 4.69 14.68
CA LYS A 188 30.58 3.25 14.96
C LYS A 188 29.24 2.64 15.36
N GLU A 189 28.47 3.33 16.21
CA GLU A 189 27.13 2.85 16.60
C GLU A 189 26.20 2.81 15.39
N ASN A 190 26.20 3.86 14.56
CA ASN A 190 25.35 3.94 13.37
C ASN A 190 25.72 2.86 12.35
N GLU A 191 27.01 2.62 12.13
CA GLU A 191 27.50 1.54 11.26
C GLU A 191 27.10 0.16 11.79
N LYS A 192 27.22 -0.07 13.11
CA LYS A 192 26.77 -1.32 13.75
C LYS A 192 25.26 -1.52 13.56
N ARG A 193 24.46 -0.47 13.80
CA ARG A 193 23.00 -0.52 13.64
C ARG A 193 22.59 -0.80 12.21
N ARG A 194 23.26 -0.17 11.24
CA ARG A 194 23.08 -0.45 9.81
C ARG A 194 23.36 -1.91 9.49
N LYS A 195 24.49 -2.45 9.96
CA LYS A 195 24.84 -3.87 9.75
C LYS A 195 23.81 -4.81 10.37
N GLU A 196 23.34 -4.53 11.59
CA GLU A 196 22.28 -5.32 12.25
C GLU A 196 20.97 -5.28 11.45
N LEU A 197 20.56 -4.09 11.00
CA LEU A 197 19.38 -3.91 10.15
C LEU A 197 19.51 -4.65 8.81
N ASP A 198 20.66 -4.57 8.15
CA ASP A 198 20.90 -5.28 6.88
C ASP A 198 20.84 -6.80 7.08
N THR A 199 21.42 -7.32 8.18
CA THR A 199 21.34 -8.76 8.48
C THR A 199 19.91 -9.22 8.78
N GLU A 200 19.11 -8.39 9.45
CA GLU A 200 17.72 -8.71 9.74
C GLU A 200 16.86 -8.67 8.47
N VAL A 201 17.09 -7.69 7.59
CA VAL A 201 16.41 -7.61 6.29
C VAL A 201 16.72 -8.84 5.44
N GLU A 202 17.98 -9.25 5.36
CA GLU A 202 18.36 -10.45 4.61
C GLU A 202 17.76 -11.73 5.22
N ARG A 203 17.69 -11.82 6.56
CA ARG A 203 17.01 -12.92 7.25
C ARG A 203 15.51 -12.97 6.93
N ILE A 204 14.84 -11.82 6.94
CA ILE A 204 13.41 -11.71 6.61
C ILE A 204 13.19 -12.08 5.15
N LYS A 205 13.99 -11.57 4.22
CA LYS A 205 13.89 -11.92 2.79
C LYS A 205 14.09 -13.41 2.56
N ALA A 206 15.08 -14.03 3.20
CA ALA A 206 15.31 -15.47 3.10
C ALA A 206 14.13 -16.28 3.63
N ARG A 207 13.52 -15.84 4.74
CA ARG A 207 12.31 -16.47 5.29
C ARG A 207 11.12 -16.31 4.36
N LEU A 208 10.90 -15.10 3.83
CA LEU A 208 9.80 -14.82 2.91
C LEU A 208 9.93 -15.65 1.62
N ALA A 209 11.13 -15.76 1.08
CA ALA A 209 11.40 -16.59 -0.09
C ALA A 209 11.14 -18.08 0.19
N GLU A 210 11.47 -18.57 1.39
CA GLU A 210 11.14 -19.94 1.79
C GLU A 210 9.63 -20.16 1.93
N ASP A 211 8.93 -19.22 2.56
CA ASP A 211 7.48 -19.27 2.72
C ASP A 211 6.78 -19.22 1.35
N GLU A 212 7.25 -18.39 0.42
CA GLU A 212 6.76 -18.33 -0.97
C GLU A 212 6.97 -19.67 -1.70
N ARG A 213 8.14 -20.30 -1.56
CA ARG A 213 8.39 -21.65 -2.12
C ARG A 213 7.39 -22.67 -1.56
N HIS A 214 7.21 -22.68 -0.24
CA HIS A 214 6.32 -23.62 0.41
C HIS A 214 4.85 -23.40 0.03
N LEU A 215 4.44 -22.14 -0.18
CA LEU A 215 3.10 -21.79 -0.66
C LEU A 215 2.88 -22.23 -2.10
N GLU A 216 3.86 -22.02 -2.99
CA GLU A 216 3.77 -22.42 -4.39
C GLU A 216 3.71 -23.94 -4.53
N GLU A 217 4.51 -24.68 -3.75
CA GLU A 217 4.45 -26.14 -3.68
C GLU A 217 3.07 -26.63 -3.20
N ARG A 218 2.51 -26.02 -2.15
CA ARG A 218 1.16 -26.35 -1.65
C ARG A 218 0.08 -26.04 -2.68
N LYS A 219 0.18 -24.90 -3.38
CA LYS A 219 -0.77 -24.49 -4.40
C LYS A 219 -0.77 -25.48 -5.57
N LYS A 220 0.42 -25.89 -6.02
CA LYS A 220 0.58 -26.92 -7.05
C LYS A 220 -0.04 -28.25 -6.61
N ALA A 221 0.23 -28.67 -5.38
CA ALA A 221 -0.34 -29.91 -4.82
C ALA A 221 -1.88 -29.86 -4.68
N LEU A 222 -2.45 -28.68 -4.39
CA LEU A 222 -3.90 -28.47 -4.34
C LEU A 222 -4.52 -28.53 -5.74
N ASP A 223 -3.93 -27.86 -6.72
CA ASP A 223 -4.42 -27.82 -8.10
C ASP A 223 -4.38 -29.22 -8.77
N ASP A 224 -3.33 -30.00 -8.50
CA ASP A 224 -3.24 -31.41 -8.95
C ASP A 224 -4.33 -32.29 -8.34
N ARG A 225 -4.68 -32.06 -7.07
CA ARG A 225 -5.77 -32.78 -6.38
C ARG A 225 -7.14 -32.41 -6.93
N ASP A 226 -7.39 -31.13 -7.16
CA ASP A 226 -8.67 -30.65 -7.68
C ASP A 226 -8.95 -31.19 -9.08
N ASN A 227 -7.94 -31.22 -9.96
CA ASN A 227 -8.09 -31.84 -11.29
C ASN A 227 -8.44 -33.35 -11.20
N THR A 228 -7.84 -34.06 -10.25
CA THR A 228 -8.13 -35.48 -10.01
C THR A 228 -9.56 -35.67 -9.49
N HIS A 229 -10.00 -34.84 -8.55
CA HIS A 229 -11.36 -34.88 -8.00
C HIS A 229 -12.43 -34.52 -9.04
N ALA A 230 -12.21 -33.47 -9.83
CA ALA A 230 -13.11 -33.06 -10.90
C ALA A 230 -13.29 -34.18 -11.94
N ARG A 231 -12.20 -34.85 -12.32
CA ARG A 231 -12.24 -35.97 -13.25
C ARG A 231 -13.02 -37.17 -12.70
N ARG A 232 -12.81 -37.53 -11.42
CA ARG A 232 -13.57 -38.60 -10.76
C ARG A 232 -15.06 -38.27 -10.64
N ALA A 233 -15.41 -37.01 -10.38
CA ALA A 233 -16.81 -36.55 -10.35
C ALA A 233 -17.48 -36.62 -11.73
N LEU A 234 -16.77 -36.28 -12.81
CA LEU A 234 -17.26 -36.45 -14.18
C LEU A 234 -17.49 -37.93 -14.49
N HIS A 235 -16.55 -38.80 -14.11
CA HIS A 235 -16.68 -40.25 -14.31
C HIS A 235 -17.87 -40.83 -13.54
N SER A 236 -18.04 -40.47 -12.27
CA SER A 236 -19.18 -40.94 -11.46
C SER A 236 -20.51 -40.43 -12.03
N THR A 237 -20.56 -39.19 -12.51
CA THR A 237 -21.75 -38.63 -13.15
C THR A 237 -22.08 -39.36 -14.45
N LEU A 238 -21.07 -39.66 -15.27
CA LEU A 238 -21.27 -40.42 -16.50
C LEU A 238 -21.75 -41.85 -16.20
N LYS A 239 -21.14 -42.51 -15.21
CA LYS A 239 -21.56 -43.84 -14.74
C LYS A 239 -22.99 -43.82 -14.19
N GLN A 240 -23.36 -42.79 -13.44
CA GLN A 240 -24.73 -42.63 -12.96
C GLN A 240 -25.71 -42.46 -14.13
N ARG A 241 -25.39 -41.61 -15.12
CA ARG A 241 -26.23 -41.45 -16.32
C ARG A 241 -26.34 -42.74 -17.12
N LEU A 242 -25.25 -43.48 -17.30
CA LEU A 242 -25.27 -44.79 -17.96
C LEU A 242 -26.10 -45.80 -17.17
N ALA A 243 -25.98 -45.85 -15.83
CA ALA A 243 -26.76 -46.73 -14.98
C ALA A 243 -28.26 -46.36 -14.99
N GLU A 244 -28.59 -45.07 -14.97
CA GLU A 244 -29.97 -44.58 -15.11
C GLU A 244 -30.54 -44.93 -16.49
N HIS A 245 -29.76 -44.81 -17.56
CA HIS A 245 -30.15 -45.26 -18.90
C HIS A 245 -30.29 -46.78 -18.96
N ALA A 246 -29.36 -47.55 -18.39
CA ALA A 246 -29.38 -49.00 -18.37
C ALA A 246 -30.57 -49.55 -17.55
N ALA A 247 -30.94 -48.89 -16.45
CA ALA A 247 -32.12 -49.22 -15.66
C ALA A 247 -33.43 -48.88 -16.37
N LYS A 248 -33.42 -47.87 -17.25
CA LYS A 248 -34.56 -47.46 -18.09
C LYS A 248 -34.47 -47.96 -19.53
N PHE A 249 -33.64 -48.98 -19.80
CA PHE A 249 -33.40 -49.47 -21.16
C PHE A 249 -34.56 -50.34 -21.65
N GLU A 250 -35.76 -49.79 -21.58
CA GLU A 250 -36.83 -50.16 -22.46
C GLU A 250 -36.47 -49.65 -23.86
N LEU A 251 -36.68 -50.49 -24.87
CA LEU A 251 -36.67 -50.05 -26.26
C LEU A 251 -37.43 -48.73 -26.37
N THR A 252 -36.78 -47.71 -26.94
CA THR A 252 -37.39 -46.40 -27.15
C THR A 252 -38.78 -46.61 -27.76
N ASP A 253 -39.77 -45.85 -27.31
CA ASP A 253 -41.17 -46.06 -27.73
C ASP A 253 -41.31 -46.06 -29.27
N ASP A 254 -40.44 -45.34 -29.98
CA ASP A 254 -40.35 -45.37 -31.45
C ASP A 254 -39.98 -46.76 -32.00
N THR A 255 -39.02 -47.45 -31.38
CA THR A 255 -38.58 -48.80 -31.79
C THR A 255 -39.62 -49.87 -31.45
N LYS A 256 -40.27 -49.77 -30.28
CA LYS A 256 -41.43 -50.63 -29.93
C LYS A 256 -42.62 -50.37 -30.87
N GLY A 257 -42.85 -49.11 -31.24
CA GLY A 257 -43.93 -48.68 -32.12
C GLY A 257 -43.83 -49.26 -33.52
N ARG A 258 -42.61 -49.33 -34.08
CA ARG A 258 -42.36 -49.91 -35.42
C ARG A 258 -42.60 -51.42 -35.52
N ARG A 259 -42.66 -52.14 -34.39
CA ARG A 259 -42.98 -53.59 -34.34
C ARG A 259 -44.47 -53.88 -34.49
N ARG A 260 -45.32 -53.00 -33.96
CA ARG A 260 -46.78 -53.18 -33.95
C ARG A 260 -47.39 -53.37 -35.35
N PRO A 261 -47.07 -52.57 -36.39
CA PRO A 261 -47.69 -52.75 -37.71
C PRO A 261 -47.35 -54.10 -38.34
N ILE A 262 -46.14 -54.64 -38.12
CA ILE A 262 -45.74 -55.95 -38.65
C ILE A 262 -46.54 -57.07 -37.96
N HIS A 263 -46.67 -57.00 -36.64
CA HIS A 263 -47.51 -57.95 -35.90
C HIS A 263 -48.96 -57.90 -36.34
N ILE A 264 -49.52 -56.69 -36.46
CA ILE A 264 -50.90 -56.49 -36.91
C ILE A 264 -51.07 -57.05 -38.32
N ALA A 265 -50.14 -56.77 -39.24
CA ALA A 265 -50.19 -57.28 -40.61
C ALA A 265 -50.14 -58.82 -40.67
N VAL A 266 -49.26 -59.46 -39.89
CA VAL A 266 -49.16 -60.92 -39.81
C VAL A 266 -50.40 -61.54 -39.18
N TRP A 267 -50.92 -60.94 -38.10
CA TRP A 267 -52.17 -61.38 -37.49
C TRP A 267 -53.35 -61.29 -38.46
N ILE A 268 -53.52 -60.16 -39.14
CA ILE A 268 -54.57 -59.98 -40.15
C ILE A 268 -54.42 -61.00 -41.28
N ALA A 269 -53.20 -61.20 -41.80
CA ALA A 269 -52.94 -62.16 -42.87
C ALA A 269 -53.21 -63.60 -42.43
N ALA A 270 -52.77 -63.99 -41.22
CA ALA A 270 -53.00 -65.33 -40.67
C ALA A 270 -54.49 -65.57 -40.42
N THR A 271 -55.21 -64.63 -39.80
CA THR A 271 -56.66 -64.72 -39.58
C THR A 271 -57.41 -64.78 -40.91
N SER A 272 -57.01 -63.99 -41.91
CA SER A 272 -57.59 -64.05 -43.26
C SER A 272 -57.38 -65.40 -43.93
N LEU A 273 -56.17 -65.97 -43.87
CA LEU A 273 -55.88 -67.30 -44.41
C LEU A 273 -56.67 -68.39 -43.70
N VAL A 274 -56.77 -68.35 -42.36
CA VAL A 274 -57.57 -69.30 -41.59
C VAL A 274 -59.06 -69.18 -41.95
N ALA A 275 -59.59 -67.97 -42.04
CA ALA A 275 -60.98 -67.74 -42.45
C ALA A 275 -61.24 -68.27 -43.87
N LEU A 276 -60.31 -68.05 -44.81
CA LEU A 276 -60.40 -68.59 -46.17
C LEU A 276 -60.32 -70.12 -46.18
N ILE A 277 -59.47 -70.74 -45.36
CA ILE A 277 -59.41 -72.21 -45.23
C ILE A 277 -60.75 -72.74 -44.73
N VAL A 278 -61.32 -72.16 -43.66
CA VAL A 278 -62.62 -72.58 -43.10
C VAL A 278 -63.73 -72.40 -44.13
N PHE A 279 -63.80 -71.25 -44.80
CA PHE A 279 -64.79 -70.95 -45.82
C PHE A 279 -64.71 -71.91 -47.01
N ASN A 280 -63.51 -72.15 -47.55
CA ASN A 280 -63.32 -73.08 -48.66
C ASN A 280 -63.59 -74.53 -48.23
N SER A 281 -63.29 -74.89 -46.99
CA SER A 281 -63.59 -76.24 -46.46
C SER A 281 -65.10 -76.48 -46.29
N TRP A 282 -65.84 -75.46 -45.85
CA TRP A 282 -67.30 -75.52 -45.79
C TRP A 282 -67.93 -75.57 -47.18
N ALA A 283 -67.48 -74.72 -48.11
CA ALA A 283 -67.95 -74.73 -49.50
C ALA A 283 -67.61 -76.06 -50.22
N LEU A 284 -66.50 -76.70 -49.87
CA LEU A 284 -66.12 -78.02 -50.37
C LEU A 284 -67.12 -79.11 -49.93
N GLN A 285 -67.60 -79.04 -48.69
CA GLN A 285 -68.60 -79.98 -48.16
C GLN A 285 -69.93 -79.89 -48.94
N ASP A 286 -70.39 -78.68 -49.25
CA ASP A 286 -71.59 -78.48 -50.07
C ASP A 286 -71.38 -78.93 -51.53
N ALA A 287 -70.20 -78.69 -52.09
CA ALA A 287 -69.86 -79.04 -53.47
C ALA A 287 -69.75 -80.56 -53.72
N PHE A 288 -69.32 -81.35 -52.74
CA PHE A 288 -69.31 -82.82 -52.83
C PHE A 288 -70.70 -83.45 -52.75
N GLY A 289 -71.71 -82.73 -52.27
CA GLY A 289 -73.12 -83.16 -52.28
C GLY A 289 -73.84 -82.91 -53.61
N GLY A 290 -73.27 -82.09 -54.50
CA GLY A 290 -73.83 -81.77 -55.82
C GLY A 290 -73.07 -82.45 -56.97
N ALA A 291 -73.76 -82.73 -58.08
CA ALA A 291 -73.17 -83.32 -59.29
C ALA A 291 -72.24 -82.32 -60.01
N THR A 292 -70.99 -82.22 -59.56
CA THR A 292 -69.94 -81.37 -60.15
C THR A 292 -68.97 -82.17 -61.02
N SER A 293 -68.36 -81.54 -62.03
CA SER A 293 -67.40 -82.18 -62.94
C SER A 293 -66.08 -82.52 -62.23
N ALA A 294 -65.43 -83.62 -62.61
CA ALA A 294 -64.21 -84.11 -61.97
C ALA A 294 -63.06 -83.08 -61.92
N THR A 295 -62.95 -82.21 -62.94
CA THR A 295 -61.94 -81.13 -62.97
C THR A 295 -62.25 -80.01 -61.98
N ALA A 296 -63.52 -79.70 -61.73
CA ALA A 296 -63.93 -78.71 -60.73
C ALA A 296 -63.63 -79.20 -59.30
N SER A 297 -63.87 -80.49 -59.02
CA SER A 297 -63.61 -81.09 -57.71
C SER A 297 -62.10 -81.10 -57.36
N VAL A 298 -61.21 -81.35 -58.33
CA VAL A 298 -59.75 -81.29 -58.11
C VAL A 298 -59.29 -79.86 -57.79
N ILE A 299 -59.79 -78.86 -58.52
CA ILE A 299 -59.45 -77.44 -58.27
C ILE A 299 -59.96 -77.01 -56.89
N MET A 300 -61.16 -77.46 -56.50
CA MET A 300 -61.72 -77.17 -55.17
C MET A 300 -60.93 -77.81 -54.03
N LEU A 301 -60.36 -79.00 -54.23
CA LEU A 301 -59.49 -79.67 -53.24
C LEU A 301 -58.09 -79.02 -53.15
N LEU A 302 -57.58 -78.51 -54.27
CA LEU A 302 -56.24 -77.91 -54.33
C LEU A 302 -56.16 -76.56 -53.60
N LYS A 303 -57.25 -75.78 -53.60
CA LYS A 303 -57.33 -74.46 -52.93
C LYS A 303 -57.04 -74.51 -51.42
N PRO A 304 -57.72 -75.32 -50.59
CA PRO A 304 -57.43 -75.39 -49.16
C PRO A 304 -56.02 -75.92 -48.88
N VAL A 305 -55.50 -76.85 -49.69
CA VAL A 305 -54.11 -77.33 -49.58
C VAL A 305 -53.10 -76.20 -49.88
N GLY A 306 -53.36 -75.40 -50.92
CA GLY A 306 -52.51 -74.23 -51.22
C GLY A 306 -52.54 -73.19 -50.10
N LEU A 307 -53.72 -72.96 -49.49
CA LEU A 307 -53.87 -72.02 -48.37
C LEU A 307 -53.19 -72.52 -47.09
N THR A 308 -53.20 -73.82 -46.79
CA THR A 308 -52.48 -74.37 -45.63
C THR A 308 -50.97 -74.27 -45.82
N VAL A 309 -50.45 -74.53 -47.03
CA VAL A 309 -49.03 -74.31 -47.37
C VAL A 309 -48.67 -72.83 -47.22
N ALA A 310 -49.53 -71.92 -47.68
CA ALA A 310 -49.31 -70.48 -47.51
C ALA A 310 -49.30 -70.05 -46.03
N LEU A 311 -50.20 -70.62 -45.21
CA LEU A 311 -50.24 -70.36 -43.76
C LEU A 311 -48.97 -70.86 -43.06
N LEU A 312 -48.52 -72.07 -43.36
CA LEU A 312 -47.28 -72.62 -42.82
C LEU A 312 -46.06 -71.79 -43.26
N GLY A 313 -46.05 -71.33 -44.51
CA GLY A 313 -45.03 -70.42 -45.03
C GLY A 313 -45.00 -69.09 -44.28
N LEU A 314 -46.17 -68.48 -44.04
CA LEU A 314 -46.30 -67.24 -43.27
C LEU A 314 -45.80 -67.40 -41.83
N VAL A 315 -46.18 -68.49 -41.15
CA VAL A 315 -45.72 -68.79 -39.78
C VAL A 315 -44.22 -69.02 -39.73
N SER A 316 -43.66 -69.79 -40.66
CA SER A 316 -42.22 -70.05 -40.75
C SER A 316 -41.43 -68.76 -40.99
N TRP A 317 -41.89 -67.92 -41.92
CA TRP A 317 -41.29 -66.61 -42.18
C TRP A 317 -41.34 -65.71 -40.92
N TYR A 318 -42.49 -65.66 -40.24
CA TYR A 318 -42.66 -64.84 -39.05
C TYR A 318 -41.77 -65.29 -37.89
N LEU A 319 -41.63 -66.59 -37.65
CA LEU A 319 -40.71 -67.13 -36.65
C LEU A 319 -39.25 -66.76 -36.98
N ARG A 320 -38.84 -66.88 -38.25
CA ARG A 320 -37.49 -66.48 -38.67
C ARG A 320 -37.27 -64.97 -38.50
N TRP A 321 -38.25 -64.15 -38.87
CA TRP A 321 -38.19 -62.71 -38.69
C TRP A 321 -38.08 -62.34 -37.20
N MET A 322 -38.85 -63.01 -36.35
CA MET A 322 -38.83 -62.79 -34.91
C MET A 322 -37.48 -63.19 -34.29
N ASN A 323 -36.93 -64.36 -34.64
CA ASN A 323 -35.62 -64.79 -34.16
C ASN A 323 -34.53 -63.79 -34.55
N ARG A 324 -34.50 -63.37 -35.83
CA ARG A 324 -33.52 -62.38 -36.31
C ARG A 324 -33.65 -61.03 -35.59
N TRP A 325 -34.87 -60.62 -35.27
CA TRP A 325 -35.10 -59.39 -34.51
C TRP A 325 -34.59 -59.51 -33.08
N PHE A 326 -34.83 -60.64 -32.41
CA PHE A 326 -34.32 -60.91 -31.07
C PHE A 326 -32.79 -60.99 -31.04
N GLU A 327 -32.17 -61.66 -32.01
CA GLU A 327 -30.71 -61.73 -32.17
C GLU A 327 -30.12 -60.33 -32.30
N ARG A 328 -30.66 -59.48 -33.19
CA ARG A 328 -30.21 -58.09 -33.35
C ARG A 328 -30.35 -57.26 -32.09
N HIS A 329 -31.37 -57.51 -31.29
CA HIS A 329 -31.56 -56.81 -30.01
C HIS A 329 -30.60 -57.30 -28.94
N ALA A 330 -30.40 -58.61 -28.81
CA ALA A 330 -29.40 -59.15 -27.91
C ALA A 330 -28.00 -58.65 -28.29
N ASP A 331 -27.67 -58.61 -29.58
CA ASP A 331 -26.38 -58.08 -30.06
C ASP A 331 -26.21 -56.59 -29.74
N ALA A 332 -27.25 -55.78 -29.94
CA ALA A 332 -27.20 -54.35 -29.58
C ALA A 332 -27.04 -54.16 -28.06
N GLU A 333 -27.65 -55.01 -27.24
CA GLU A 333 -27.51 -55.01 -25.79
C GLU A 333 -26.09 -55.39 -25.36
N PHE A 334 -25.53 -56.47 -25.93
CA PHE A 334 -24.15 -56.87 -25.69
C PHE A 334 -23.16 -55.80 -26.11
N GLN A 335 -23.39 -55.12 -27.24
CA GLN A 335 -22.57 -54.01 -27.69
C GLN A 335 -22.63 -52.82 -26.73
N LEU A 336 -23.81 -52.48 -26.21
CA LEU A 336 -23.95 -51.41 -25.23
C LEU A 336 -23.23 -51.74 -23.92
N LYS A 337 -23.33 -53.00 -23.46
CA LYS A 337 -22.62 -53.48 -22.26
C LYS A 337 -21.11 -53.50 -22.46
N GLN A 338 -20.66 -53.92 -23.63
CA GLN A 338 -19.24 -53.86 -23.99
C GLN A 338 -18.75 -52.41 -24.04
N PHE A 339 -19.55 -51.49 -24.58
CA PHE A 339 -19.23 -50.07 -24.61
C PHE A 339 -19.12 -49.46 -23.20
N GLU A 340 -20.02 -49.84 -22.28
CA GLU A 340 -19.95 -49.46 -20.86
C GLU A 340 -18.64 -49.94 -20.22
N LEU A 341 -18.25 -51.20 -20.45
CA LEU A 341 -16.99 -51.77 -19.96
C LEU A 341 -15.76 -51.10 -20.59
N ASP A 342 -15.83 -50.76 -21.88
CA ASP A 342 -14.75 -50.08 -22.58
C ASP A 342 -14.59 -48.63 -22.09
N ILE A 343 -15.67 -47.93 -21.72
CA ILE A 343 -15.58 -46.62 -21.04
C ILE A 343 -14.85 -46.75 -19.70
N ASP A 344 -15.21 -47.72 -18.87
CA ASP A 344 -14.57 -47.95 -17.57
C ASP A 344 -13.07 -48.29 -17.77
N ARG A 345 -12.74 -49.14 -18.74
CA ARG A 345 -11.34 -49.47 -19.11
C ARG A 345 -10.58 -48.25 -19.62
N ALA A 346 -11.17 -47.46 -20.51
CA ALA A 346 -10.56 -46.24 -21.06
C ALA A 346 -10.27 -45.22 -19.96
N SER A 347 -11.22 -45.05 -19.04
CA SER A 347 -11.08 -44.17 -17.88
C SER A 347 -9.88 -44.58 -17.03
N TRP A 348 -9.75 -45.89 -16.75
CA TRP A 348 -8.61 -46.43 -16.03
C TRP A 348 -7.28 -46.21 -16.77
N VAL A 349 -7.22 -46.50 -18.08
CA VAL A 349 -6.02 -46.26 -18.91
C VAL A 349 -5.54 -44.81 -18.78
N VAL A 350 -6.47 -43.85 -18.89
CA VAL A 350 -6.14 -42.43 -18.84
C VAL A 350 -5.79 -42.00 -17.40
N GLU A 351 -6.35 -42.63 -16.35
CA GLU A 351 -5.95 -42.36 -14.96
C GLU A 351 -4.53 -42.88 -14.71
N THR A 352 -4.24 -44.12 -15.08
CA THR A 352 -2.90 -44.70 -15.00
C THR A 352 -1.88 -43.92 -15.83
N ALA A 353 -2.24 -43.45 -17.03
CA ALA A 353 -1.38 -42.62 -17.86
C ALA A 353 -1.02 -41.27 -17.23
N LEU A 354 -1.98 -40.64 -16.56
CA LEU A 354 -1.71 -39.41 -15.82
C LEU A 354 -0.89 -39.68 -14.56
N GLU A 355 -1.25 -40.68 -13.76
CA GLU A 355 -0.49 -41.05 -12.55
C GLU A 355 0.96 -41.40 -12.86
N TRP A 356 1.22 -42.11 -13.96
CA TRP A 356 2.57 -42.41 -14.41
C TRP A 356 3.33 -41.15 -14.81
N ARG A 357 2.67 -40.22 -15.53
CA ARG A 357 3.26 -38.93 -15.90
C ARG A 357 3.58 -38.08 -14.68
N PHE A 358 2.70 -38.06 -13.68
CA PHE A 358 2.90 -37.31 -12.44
C PHE A 358 4.00 -37.92 -11.56
N SER A 359 4.10 -39.24 -11.48
CA SER A 359 5.07 -39.94 -10.62
C SER A 359 6.46 -40.06 -11.24
N GLN A 360 6.58 -40.33 -12.54
CA GLN A 360 7.85 -40.58 -13.21
C GLN A 360 8.30 -39.45 -14.14
N ASN A 361 7.49 -38.40 -14.32
CA ASN A 361 7.74 -37.28 -15.23
C ASN A 361 8.12 -37.72 -16.66
N SER A 362 7.64 -38.89 -17.07
CA SER A 362 7.93 -39.54 -18.35
C SER A 362 6.64 -40.07 -18.95
N ALA A 363 6.61 -40.20 -20.27
CA ALA A 363 5.49 -40.83 -20.96
C ALA A 363 5.41 -42.32 -20.63
N ILE A 364 4.19 -42.87 -20.54
CA ILE A 364 4.00 -44.31 -20.41
C ILE A 364 4.68 -45.02 -21.59
N PRO A 365 5.42 -46.12 -21.36
CA PRO A 365 5.97 -46.94 -22.43
C PRO A 365 4.89 -47.38 -23.42
N GLN A 366 5.10 -47.11 -24.71
CA GLN A 366 4.09 -47.32 -25.76
C GLN A 366 3.53 -48.76 -25.78
N HIS A 367 4.37 -49.76 -25.48
CA HIS A 367 3.96 -51.16 -25.41
C HIS A 367 2.94 -51.45 -24.28
N LEU A 368 3.03 -50.76 -23.14
CA LEU A 368 2.05 -50.92 -22.07
C LEU A 368 0.73 -50.22 -22.43
N LEU A 369 0.81 -49.02 -23.00
CA LEU A 369 -0.36 -48.30 -23.49
C LEU A 369 -1.13 -49.13 -24.52
N ASP A 370 -0.42 -49.69 -25.50
CA ASP A 370 -0.99 -50.50 -26.59
C ASP A 370 -1.66 -51.78 -26.08
N ASN A 371 -1.09 -52.43 -25.07
CA ASN A 371 -1.70 -53.62 -24.47
C ASN A 371 -2.99 -53.30 -23.69
N ILE A 372 -3.05 -52.18 -22.96
CA ILE A 372 -4.22 -51.84 -22.14
C ILE A 372 -5.34 -51.24 -23.02
N SER A 373 -4.98 -50.47 -24.06
CA SER A 373 -5.94 -49.88 -25.02
C SER A 373 -6.41 -50.85 -26.10
N ARG A 374 -5.85 -52.06 -26.17
CA ARG A 374 -6.23 -53.06 -27.17
C ARG A 374 -7.71 -53.43 -27.08
N ASN A 375 -8.37 -53.52 -28.24
CA ASN A 375 -9.79 -53.84 -28.40
C ASN A 375 -10.76 -52.88 -27.69
N LEU A 376 -10.31 -51.66 -27.37
CA LEU A 376 -11.19 -50.63 -26.86
C LEU A 376 -12.08 -50.12 -28.02
N PHE A 377 -13.40 -50.23 -27.89
CA PHE A 377 -14.36 -49.79 -28.90
C PHE A 377 -14.26 -50.48 -30.26
N SER A 378 -13.60 -51.64 -30.34
CA SER A 378 -13.57 -52.42 -31.58
C SER A 378 -14.95 -53.02 -31.84
N LYS A 379 -15.67 -52.49 -32.82
CA LYS A 379 -16.82 -53.19 -33.39
C LYS A 379 -16.28 -54.43 -34.10
N GLY A 380 -16.70 -55.62 -33.66
CA GLY A 380 -16.40 -56.83 -34.41
C GLY A 380 -16.97 -56.67 -35.82
N GLU A 381 -16.12 -56.67 -36.85
CA GLU A 381 -16.56 -56.78 -38.24
C GLU A 381 -17.36 -58.07 -38.36
N LYS A 382 -18.69 -57.96 -38.50
CA LYS A 382 -19.54 -59.12 -38.80
C LYS A 382 -20.60 -58.80 -39.85
N ASP A 383 -20.48 -59.58 -40.93
CA ASP A 383 -21.40 -59.91 -42.01
C ASP A 383 -22.40 -58.84 -42.47
N GLU A 384 -21.92 -57.94 -43.35
CA GLU A 384 -22.77 -57.20 -44.30
C GLU A 384 -23.63 -58.16 -45.17
N ALA A 385 -23.21 -59.42 -45.32
CA ALA A 385 -24.00 -60.47 -45.97
C ALA A 385 -25.32 -60.79 -45.25
N ALA A 386 -25.46 -60.41 -43.98
CA ALA A 386 -26.70 -60.62 -43.23
C ALA A 386 -27.82 -59.65 -43.63
N ASP A 387 -27.51 -58.53 -44.31
CA ASP A 387 -28.49 -57.49 -44.65
C ASP A 387 -29.21 -57.66 -46.00
N MET A 388 -28.91 -58.71 -46.76
CA MET A 388 -29.63 -58.97 -48.01
C MET A 388 -31.09 -59.38 -47.76
N HIS A 389 -32.01 -58.77 -48.51
CA HIS A 389 -33.43 -59.09 -48.45
C HIS A 389 -33.67 -60.50 -49.05
N PRO A 390 -34.64 -61.29 -48.57
CA PRO A 390 -34.92 -62.63 -49.13
C PRO A 390 -35.23 -62.60 -50.64
N ALA A 391 -35.78 -61.49 -51.13
CA ALA A 391 -35.98 -61.26 -52.56
C ALA A 391 -34.65 -61.12 -53.32
N ASP A 392 -33.62 -60.54 -52.70
CA ASP A 392 -32.28 -60.45 -53.28
C ASP A 392 -31.59 -61.82 -53.26
N TYR A 393 -31.91 -62.68 -52.30
CA TYR A 393 -31.46 -64.07 -52.28
C TYR A 393 -32.11 -64.90 -53.39
N LEU A 394 -33.41 -64.68 -53.66
CA LEU A 394 -34.11 -65.29 -54.78
C LEU A 394 -33.63 -64.73 -56.12
N ALA A 395 -33.43 -63.42 -56.23
CA ALA A 395 -32.91 -62.76 -57.43
C ALA A 395 -31.48 -63.22 -57.74
N SER A 396 -30.59 -63.27 -56.74
CA SER A 396 -29.22 -63.78 -56.90
C SER A 396 -29.17 -65.28 -57.16
N ALA A 397 -30.07 -66.09 -56.60
CA ALA A 397 -30.16 -67.52 -56.91
C ALA A 397 -30.75 -67.81 -58.31
N LEU A 398 -31.72 -67.01 -58.77
CA LEU A 398 -32.29 -67.11 -60.13
C LEU A 398 -31.34 -66.56 -61.21
N ILE A 399 -30.67 -65.44 -60.93
CA ILE A 399 -29.68 -64.84 -61.83
C ILE A 399 -28.39 -65.68 -61.84
N GLY A 400 -27.97 -66.21 -60.68
CA GLY A 400 -26.80 -67.08 -60.55
C GLY A 400 -26.99 -68.48 -61.15
N LYS A 401 -28.22 -69.00 -61.25
CA LYS A 401 -28.50 -70.25 -61.98
C LYS A 401 -28.57 -70.08 -63.51
N ALA A 402 -28.55 -68.86 -64.03
CA ALA A 402 -28.57 -68.59 -65.47
C ALA A 402 -27.18 -68.30 -66.08
N SER A 403 -26.13 -68.25 -65.27
CA SER A 403 -24.75 -68.02 -65.74
C SER A 403 -23.98 -69.35 -65.85
N SER A 404 -23.80 -69.79 -67.11
CA SER A 404 -22.84 -70.79 -67.60
C SER A 404 -22.91 -72.20 -66.98
N VAL A 405 -23.50 -73.14 -67.73
CA VAL A 405 -23.21 -74.57 -67.54
C VAL A 405 -21.87 -74.86 -68.23
N ARG A 406 -20.82 -75.15 -67.46
CA ARG A 406 -19.55 -75.70 -67.96
C ARG A 406 -19.66 -77.23 -67.95
N LEU A 407 -19.75 -77.83 -69.14
CA LEU A 407 -19.69 -79.28 -69.29
C LEU A 407 -18.29 -79.65 -69.80
N SER A 408 -17.55 -80.41 -69.00
CA SER A 408 -16.24 -80.94 -69.40
C SER A 408 -16.46 -82.26 -70.15
N VAL A 409 -16.15 -82.27 -71.44
CA VAL A 409 -16.14 -83.49 -72.27
C VAL A 409 -14.70 -83.82 -72.67
N PRO A 410 -14.35 -85.10 -72.90
CA PRO A 410 -12.97 -85.51 -73.17
C PRO A 410 -12.48 -84.87 -74.47
N GLY A 411 -11.61 -83.86 -74.38
CA GLY A 411 -11.05 -83.13 -75.51
C GLY A 411 -11.23 -81.61 -75.50
N GLY A 412 -11.99 -81.02 -74.56
CA GLY A 412 -12.06 -79.56 -74.39
C GLY A 412 -13.25 -79.07 -73.55
N GLU A 413 -13.09 -77.89 -72.95
CA GLU A 413 -14.14 -77.20 -72.18
C GLU A 413 -15.03 -76.36 -73.10
N VAL A 414 -16.35 -76.60 -73.06
CA VAL A 414 -17.33 -75.76 -73.78
C VAL A 414 -18.14 -74.95 -72.77
N GLU A 415 -18.04 -73.63 -72.88
CA GLU A 415 -18.78 -72.67 -72.06
C GLU A 415 -20.00 -72.17 -72.83
N LEU A 416 -21.21 -72.58 -72.43
CA LEU A 416 -22.46 -72.14 -73.06
C LEU A 416 -23.03 -70.92 -72.31
N GLY A 417 -22.91 -69.74 -72.94
CA GLY A 417 -23.52 -68.50 -72.47
C GLY A 417 -25.01 -68.34 -72.85
N PRO A 418 -25.75 -67.42 -72.21
CA PRO A 418 -27.21 -67.27 -72.36
C PRO A 418 -27.69 -66.92 -73.78
N LYS A 419 -26.81 -66.40 -74.65
CA LYS A 419 -27.12 -66.17 -76.07
C LYS A 419 -27.13 -67.43 -76.93
N ALA A 420 -26.49 -68.52 -76.49
CA ALA A 420 -26.47 -69.78 -77.24
C ALA A 420 -27.75 -70.60 -77.03
N LEU A 421 -28.39 -70.49 -75.86
CA LEU A 421 -29.61 -71.23 -75.53
C LEU A 421 -30.88 -70.66 -76.19
N SER A 422 -30.90 -69.38 -76.59
CA SER A 422 -32.04 -68.82 -77.35
C SER A 422 -32.03 -69.22 -78.84
N GLY A 423 -30.88 -69.68 -79.37
CA GLY A 423 -30.75 -70.20 -80.73
C GLY A 423 -31.13 -71.68 -80.89
N ALA A 424 -31.10 -72.46 -79.80
CA ALA A 424 -31.39 -73.90 -79.83
C ALA A 424 -32.90 -74.23 -79.79
N GLY A 425 -33.78 -73.23 -79.60
CA GLY A 425 -35.24 -73.38 -79.66
C GLY A 425 -35.86 -73.10 -81.03
N LYS A 426 -35.04 -72.87 -82.07
CA LYS A 426 -35.45 -72.71 -83.46
C LYS A 426 -34.58 -73.56 -84.39
N SER A 427 -34.77 -74.87 -84.31
CA SER A 427 -34.54 -75.84 -85.39
C SER A 427 -35.37 -77.07 -85.12
#